data_AF-A0A813JXR8-F1
#
_entry.id   AF-A0A813JXR8-F1
#
_cell.length_a   1.000
_cell.length_b   1.000
_cell.length_c   1.000
_cell.angle_alpha   90.00
_cell.angle_beta   90.00
_cell.angle_gamma   90.00
#
_symmetry.space_group_name_H-M   'P 1'
#
loop_
_entity.id
_entity.type
_entity.pdbx_description
1 polymer ?
#
loop_
_entity_poly.entity_id
_entity_poly.type
_entity_poly.pdbx_seq_one_letter_code
_entity_poly.pdbx_strand_id
1 'polypeptide(L)'
;SHPVIAEFSARTFYAGKLRSGIKAEDRKQVRGLPWPNHNSPISFMESNSEEVSEGESKYNPGEAEIVQRLVQDAFFQRELEITEIGVVTPYVAQVRMLKKMLRNIVPEGMDPDLLEVASVDQFQGREKDLIIFSAVRCNRAGNVGFLADWRRLNVMITRARRGMIVVGNSHTLKSDEHWEKWLQFYERVASGRARTPSPKRELMIPANETPQEAEARGKKERVDAARKLSMAIRFPGLAMAGIKKKEDDRRSRSRSWSPEGGTGGLAGSVDTKFAAKGGRTKQRVRTPSPERKNLKPLKDTGIGRKKMGEFAVAGPPAGAAKAKAKAKAKLAIADDDGDDSN
;
A
#
# COMPACT_ATOMS: atom_id res chain seq x y z
N SER A 1 -0.10 -13.29 0.72
CA SER A 1 0.22 -12.90 -0.66
C SER A 1 1.11 -13.93 -1.33
N HIS A 2 1.11 -13.98 -2.66
CA HIS A 2 2.10 -14.74 -3.44
C HIS A 2 3.53 -14.38 -2.98
N PRO A 3 4.47 -15.34 -2.87
CA PRO A 3 5.80 -15.09 -2.31
C PRO A 3 6.56 -13.94 -2.98
N VAL A 4 6.46 -13.81 -4.31
CA VAL A 4 7.13 -12.72 -5.07
C VAL A 4 6.59 -11.34 -4.67
N ILE A 5 5.27 -11.20 -4.44
CA ILE A 5 4.66 -9.93 -3.97
C ILE A 5 5.21 -9.57 -2.59
N ALA A 6 5.29 -10.55 -1.69
CA ALA A 6 5.78 -10.33 -0.34
C ALA A 6 7.29 -10.06 -0.26
N GLU A 7 8.08 -10.47 -1.27
CA GLU A 7 9.54 -10.42 -1.26
C GLU A 7 10.06 -8.99 -1.06
N PHE A 8 9.49 -8.01 -1.77
CA PHE A 8 9.92 -6.62 -1.66
C PHE A 8 9.71 -6.11 -0.23
N SER A 9 8.50 -6.22 0.31
CA SER A 9 8.19 -5.75 1.66
C SER A 9 9.05 -6.46 2.70
N ALA A 10 9.18 -7.79 2.60
CA ALA A 10 9.98 -8.60 3.52
C ALA A 10 11.43 -8.10 3.59
N ARG A 11 12.07 -7.86 2.44
CA ARG A 11 13.47 -7.42 2.37
C ARG A 11 13.64 -5.95 2.78
N THR A 12 12.83 -5.06 2.21
CA THR A 12 13.00 -3.61 2.35
C THR A 12 12.57 -3.12 3.75
N PHE A 13 11.46 -3.65 4.29
CA PHE A 13 10.86 -3.11 5.51
C PHE A 13 10.99 -4.02 6.74
N TYR A 14 11.21 -5.32 6.54
CA TYR A 14 11.27 -6.31 7.63
C TYR A 14 12.62 -7.03 7.73
N ALA A 15 13.68 -6.49 7.11
CA ALA A 15 15.04 -7.03 7.15
C ALA A 15 15.13 -8.53 6.76
N GLY A 16 14.26 -8.98 5.86
CA GLY A 16 14.16 -10.37 5.40
C GLY A 16 13.58 -11.35 6.43
N LYS A 17 13.05 -10.87 7.56
CA LYS A 17 12.53 -11.74 8.63
C LYS A 17 11.12 -12.26 8.37
N LEU A 18 10.36 -11.60 7.50
CA LEU A 18 9.02 -12.03 7.11
C LEU A 18 9.14 -13.20 6.13
N ARG A 19 8.53 -14.34 6.47
CA ARG A 19 8.50 -15.56 5.63
C ARG A 19 7.10 -15.76 5.04
N SER A 20 7.01 -16.28 3.82
CA SER A 20 5.74 -16.70 3.24
C SER A 20 5.33 -18.06 3.82
N GLY A 21 4.10 -18.15 4.33
CA GLY A 21 3.48 -19.43 4.73
C GLY A 21 2.73 -20.12 3.60
N ILE A 22 2.75 -19.56 2.39
CA ILE A 22 1.99 -20.00 1.21
C ILE A 22 2.98 -20.22 0.05
N LYS A 23 2.78 -21.26 -0.75
CA LYS A 23 3.61 -21.54 -1.93
C LYS A 23 3.18 -20.71 -3.14
N ALA A 24 4.03 -20.60 -4.14
CA ALA A 24 3.69 -19.91 -5.38
C ALA A 24 2.51 -20.58 -6.09
N GLU A 25 2.48 -21.92 -6.10
CA GLU A 25 1.42 -22.71 -6.73
C GLU A 25 0.01 -22.45 -6.16
N ASP A 26 -0.07 -22.09 -4.86
CA ASP A 26 -1.32 -21.79 -4.16
C ASP A 26 -1.87 -20.38 -4.47
N ARG A 27 -1.10 -19.57 -5.21
CA ARG A 27 -1.43 -18.18 -5.55
C ARG A 27 -1.13 -17.90 -7.03
N LYS A 28 -1.72 -18.71 -7.91
CA LYS A 28 -1.60 -18.55 -9.36
C LYS A 28 -1.97 -17.13 -9.80
N GLN A 29 -1.23 -16.63 -10.79
CA GLN A 29 -1.52 -15.36 -11.47
C GLN A 29 -2.97 -15.32 -11.96
N VAL A 30 -3.55 -14.12 -11.93
CA VAL A 30 -4.88 -13.84 -12.49
C VAL A 30 -4.74 -13.77 -14.01
N ARG A 31 -5.61 -14.42 -14.78
CA ARG A 31 -5.53 -14.43 -16.25
C ARG A 31 -5.87 -13.06 -16.86
N GLY A 32 -5.60 -12.92 -18.16
CA GLY A 32 -6.02 -11.75 -18.96
C GLY A 32 -5.25 -10.47 -18.69
N LEU A 33 -4.22 -10.50 -17.85
CA LEU A 33 -3.46 -9.32 -17.44
C LEU A 33 -2.01 -9.35 -17.98
N PRO A 34 -1.39 -8.18 -18.18
CA PRO A 34 -0.06 -8.07 -18.78
C PRO A 34 1.05 -8.40 -17.77
N TRP A 35 1.15 -9.67 -17.37
CA TRP A 35 2.27 -10.14 -16.55
C TRP A 35 3.55 -10.23 -17.39
N PRO A 36 4.70 -9.82 -16.84
CA PRO A 36 5.96 -9.86 -17.58
C PRO A 36 6.45 -11.30 -17.87
N ASN A 37 6.06 -12.26 -17.03
CA ASN A 37 6.34 -13.68 -17.19
C ASN A 37 5.38 -14.53 -16.33
N HIS A 38 5.37 -15.84 -16.55
CA HIS A 38 4.47 -16.79 -15.87
C HIS A 38 4.72 -16.97 -14.35
N ASN A 39 5.82 -16.45 -13.81
CA ASN A 39 6.23 -16.67 -12.42
C ASN A 39 6.18 -15.40 -11.55
N SER A 40 5.90 -14.23 -12.14
CA SER A 40 5.90 -12.94 -11.46
C SER A 40 4.53 -12.27 -11.56
N PRO A 41 3.66 -12.39 -10.53
CA PRO A 41 2.35 -11.72 -10.49
C PRO A 41 2.45 -10.22 -10.15
N ILE A 42 3.49 -9.55 -10.66
CA ILE A 42 3.73 -8.12 -10.47
C ILE A 42 3.98 -7.52 -11.83
N SER A 43 3.24 -6.47 -12.17
CA SER A 43 3.42 -5.71 -13.40
C SER A 43 3.51 -4.21 -13.11
N PHE A 44 4.24 -3.50 -13.97
CA PHE A 44 4.29 -2.04 -13.98
C PHE A 44 3.89 -1.54 -15.37
N MET A 45 2.83 -0.75 -15.42
CA MET A 45 2.31 -0.10 -16.62
C MET A 45 2.81 1.34 -16.66
N GLU A 46 3.73 1.62 -17.57
CA GLU A 46 4.25 2.96 -17.79
C GLU A 46 3.14 3.88 -18.34
N SER A 47 3.01 5.06 -17.74
CA SER A 47 2.15 6.14 -18.22
C SER A 47 2.94 7.45 -18.25
N ASN A 48 2.88 8.13 -19.40
CA ASN A 48 3.44 9.48 -19.58
C ASN A 48 2.34 10.56 -19.59
N SER A 49 1.10 10.21 -19.24
CA SER A 49 -0.01 11.16 -19.15
C SER A 49 0.24 12.14 -18.00
N GLU A 50 0.00 13.43 -18.24
CA GLU A 50 0.28 14.49 -17.26
C GLU A 50 -0.74 14.49 -16.10
N GLU A 51 -0.27 14.82 -14.90
CA GLU A 51 -1.12 15.00 -13.74
C GLU A 51 -1.94 16.30 -13.83
N VAL A 52 -3.22 16.24 -13.46
CA VAL A 52 -4.10 17.41 -13.36
C VAL A 52 -4.38 17.70 -11.89
N SER A 53 -4.37 18.98 -11.51
CA SER A 53 -4.70 19.41 -10.15
C SER A 53 -6.19 19.69 -10.00
N GLU A 54 -6.79 19.20 -8.92
CA GLU A 54 -8.18 19.47 -8.52
C GLU A 54 -8.18 19.90 -7.05
N GLY A 55 -8.20 21.22 -6.83
CA GLY A 55 -7.99 21.79 -5.50
C GLY A 55 -6.64 21.36 -4.93
N GLU A 56 -6.65 20.77 -3.72
CA GLU A 56 -5.45 20.24 -3.06
C GLU A 56 -5.09 18.80 -3.49
N SER A 57 -5.91 18.18 -4.34
CA SER A 57 -5.70 16.81 -4.84
C SER A 57 -5.18 16.81 -6.28
N LYS A 58 -4.80 15.63 -6.77
CA LYS A 58 -4.39 15.39 -8.15
C LYS A 58 -5.12 14.19 -8.74
N TYR A 59 -5.24 14.15 -10.06
CA TYR A 59 -5.74 13.00 -10.80
C TYR A 59 -5.00 12.89 -12.14
N ASN A 60 -5.06 11.73 -12.76
CA ASN A 60 -4.35 11.44 -14.01
C ASN A 60 -5.30 10.67 -14.94
N PRO A 61 -5.84 11.31 -15.98
CA PRO A 61 -6.76 10.68 -16.92
C PRO A 61 -6.19 9.47 -17.65
N GLY A 62 -4.95 9.56 -18.15
CA GLY A 62 -4.36 8.46 -18.90
C GLY A 62 -4.07 7.24 -18.02
N GLU A 63 -3.64 7.45 -16.77
CA GLU A 63 -3.57 6.33 -15.82
C GLU A 63 -4.96 5.73 -15.55
N ALA A 64 -6.00 6.54 -15.42
CA ALA A 64 -7.35 6.07 -15.14
C ALA A 64 -7.92 5.21 -16.30
N GLU A 65 -7.61 5.55 -17.55
CA GLU A 65 -7.95 4.74 -18.73
C GLU A 65 -7.24 3.39 -18.72
N ILE A 66 -5.95 3.35 -18.37
CA ILE A 66 -5.21 2.09 -18.23
C ILE A 66 -5.83 1.23 -17.13
N VAL A 67 -6.13 1.82 -15.97
CA VAL A 67 -6.78 1.12 -14.86
C VAL A 67 -8.13 0.55 -15.29
N GLN A 68 -8.95 1.32 -16.01
CA GLN A 68 -10.23 0.86 -16.52
C GLN A 68 -10.09 -0.39 -17.39
N ARG A 69 -9.14 -0.37 -18.33
CA ARG A 69 -8.86 -1.51 -19.20
C ARG A 69 -8.42 -2.74 -18.39
N LEU A 70 -7.50 -2.57 -17.44
CA LEU A 70 -7.03 -3.67 -16.58
C LEU A 70 -8.15 -4.30 -15.75
N VAL A 71 -9.06 -3.49 -15.21
CA VAL A 71 -10.23 -3.98 -14.46
C VAL A 71 -11.16 -4.77 -15.40
N GLN A 72 -11.44 -4.25 -16.59
CA GLN A 72 -12.26 -4.93 -17.60
C GLN A 72 -11.64 -6.26 -18.02
N ASP A 73 -10.36 -6.27 -18.37
CA ASP A 73 -9.64 -7.46 -18.81
C ASP A 73 -9.67 -8.55 -17.73
N ALA A 74 -9.41 -8.19 -16.47
CA ALA A 74 -9.48 -9.13 -15.34
C ALA A 74 -10.90 -9.67 -15.13
N PHE A 75 -11.91 -8.80 -15.17
CA PHE A 75 -13.31 -9.19 -14.94
C PHE A 75 -13.85 -10.11 -16.06
N PHE A 76 -13.51 -9.82 -17.33
CA PHE A 76 -13.98 -10.62 -18.46
C PHE A 76 -13.39 -12.03 -18.52
N GLN A 77 -12.29 -12.32 -17.82
CA GLN A 77 -11.79 -13.69 -17.69
C GLN A 77 -12.71 -14.60 -16.87
N ARG A 78 -13.65 -14.04 -16.11
CA ARG A 78 -14.55 -14.79 -15.20
C ARG A 78 -13.80 -15.68 -14.20
N GLU A 79 -12.56 -15.31 -13.88
CA GLU A 79 -11.75 -16.00 -12.87
C GLU A 79 -11.87 -15.33 -11.50
N LEU A 80 -12.13 -14.03 -11.47
CA LEU A 80 -12.33 -13.23 -10.27
C LEU A 80 -13.73 -12.63 -10.25
N GLU A 81 -14.33 -12.61 -9.07
CA GLU A 81 -15.47 -11.75 -8.79
C GLU A 81 -15.02 -10.28 -8.74
N ILE A 82 -15.92 -9.35 -9.07
CA ILE A 82 -15.58 -7.91 -9.05
C ILE A 82 -15.13 -7.45 -7.65
N THR A 83 -15.62 -8.11 -6.61
CA THR A 83 -15.28 -7.84 -5.21
C THR A 83 -13.86 -8.32 -4.84
N GLU A 84 -13.23 -9.15 -5.65
CA GLU A 84 -11.87 -9.65 -5.47
C GLU A 84 -10.82 -8.74 -6.14
N ILE A 85 -11.27 -7.70 -6.83
CA ILE A 85 -10.44 -6.66 -7.44
C ILE A 85 -10.48 -5.41 -6.54
N GLY A 86 -9.32 -4.83 -6.27
CA GLY A 86 -9.20 -3.56 -5.58
C GLY A 86 -8.41 -2.55 -6.39
N VAL A 87 -8.91 -1.33 -6.48
CA VAL A 87 -8.22 -0.21 -7.11
C VAL A 87 -7.82 0.80 -6.03
N VAL A 88 -6.52 1.07 -5.94
CA VAL A 88 -5.95 1.89 -4.88
C VAL A 88 -5.20 3.08 -5.48
N THR A 89 -5.38 4.26 -4.92
CA THR A 89 -4.64 5.47 -5.34
C THR A 89 -4.51 6.46 -4.20
N PRO A 90 -3.40 7.21 -4.04
CA PRO A 90 -3.22 8.07 -2.88
C PRO A 90 -4.01 9.39 -2.97
N TYR A 91 -4.67 9.67 -4.10
CA TYR A 91 -5.33 10.95 -4.34
C TYR A 91 -6.85 10.81 -4.45
N VAL A 92 -7.59 11.62 -3.68
CA VAL A 92 -9.06 11.56 -3.62
C VAL A 92 -9.71 11.96 -4.95
N ALA A 93 -9.14 12.91 -5.69
CA ALA A 93 -9.63 13.27 -7.03
C ALA A 93 -9.51 12.08 -8.01
N GLN A 94 -8.42 11.30 -7.95
CA GLN A 94 -8.28 10.08 -8.74
C GLN A 94 -9.31 9.00 -8.32
N VAL A 95 -9.58 8.85 -7.02
CA VAL A 95 -10.65 7.95 -6.54
C VAL A 95 -12.00 8.33 -7.15
N ARG A 96 -12.37 9.61 -7.12
CA ARG A 96 -13.65 10.09 -7.69
C ARG A 96 -13.73 9.81 -9.19
N MET A 97 -12.65 10.10 -9.93
CA MET A 97 -12.59 9.86 -11.37
C MET A 97 -12.75 8.37 -11.68
N LEU A 98 -11.99 7.51 -11.02
CA LEU A 98 -12.05 6.06 -11.20
C LEU A 98 -13.43 5.50 -10.85
N LYS A 99 -14.04 5.92 -9.73
CA LYS A 99 -15.41 5.52 -9.38
C LYS A 99 -16.42 5.89 -10.46
N LYS A 100 -16.27 7.07 -11.09
CA LYS A 100 -17.12 7.49 -12.20
C LYS A 100 -16.91 6.62 -13.45
N MET A 101 -15.65 6.36 -13.82
CA MET A 101 -15.30 5.59 -15.02
C MET A 101 -15.65 4.11 -14.92
N LEU A 102 -15.45 3.52 -13.74
CA LEU A 102 -15.61 2.08 -13.51
C LEU A 102 -17.05 1.69 -13.21
N ARG A 103 -17.95 2.65 -12.99
CA ARG A 103 -19.37 2.41 -12.66
C ARG A 103 -20.05 1.45 -13.64
N ASN A 104 -19.76 1.57 -14.94
CA ASN A 104 -20.41 0.78 -15.99
C ASN A 104 -19.80 -0.61 -16.17
N ILE A 105 -18.72 -0.94 -15.45
CA ILE A 105 -18.14 -2.28 -15.46
C ILE A 105 -18.92 -3.19 -14.51
N VAL A 106 -19.43 -2.64 -13.40
CA VAL A 106 -20.28 -3.38 -12.49
C VAL A 106 -21.61 -3.69 -13.21
N PRO A 107 -22.02 -4.97 -13.27
CA PRO A 107 -23.26 -5.34 -13.93
C PRO A 107 -24.48 -4.58 -13.40
N GLU A 108 -25.43 -4.29 -14.30
CA GLU A 108 -26.63 -3.54 -13.98
C GLU A 108 -27.46 -4.23 -12.89
N GLY A 109 -27.98 -3.45 -11.93
CA GLY A 109 -28.73 -3.96 -10.79
C GLY A 109 -27.88 -4.39 -9.58
N MET A 110 -26.54 -4.37 -9.69
CA MET A 110 -25.64 -4.55 -8.55
C MET A 110 -25.18 -3.22 -7.96
N ASP A 111 -24.74 -3.25 -6.70
CA ASP A 111 -24.18 -2.07 -6.02
C ASP A 111 -22.89 -1.61 -6.74
N PRO A 112 -22.84 -0.38 -7.28
CA PRO A 112 -21.64 0.15 -7.95
C PRO A 112 -20.39 0.20 -7.07
N ASP A 113 -20.55 0.22 -5.74
CA ASP A 113 -19.44 0.23 -4.78
C ASP A 113 -18.89 -1.19 -4.48
N LEU A 114 -19.39 -2.25 -5.14
CA LEU A 114 -18.81 -3.60 -5.04
C LEU A 114 -17.35 -3.65 -5.52
N LEU A 115 -17.01 -2.87 -6.55
CA LEU A 115 -15.63 -2.66 -6.96
C LEU A 115 -14.99 -1.65 -6.01
N GLU A 116 -14.08 -2.12 -5.18
CA GLU A 116 -13.47 -1.27 -4.16
C GLU A 116 -12.42 -0.33 -4.78
N VAL A 117 -12.80 0.94 -4.92
CA VAL A 117 -11.91 2.03 -5.32
C VAL A 117 -11.71 2.98 -4.14
N ALA A 118 -10.50 3.02 -3.58
CA ALA A 118 -10.25 3.79 -2.36
C ALA A 118 -8.82 4.31 -2.25
N SER A 119 -8.59 5.18 -1.27
CA SER A 119 -7.24 5.60 -0.92
C SER A 119 -6.48 4.53 -0.15
N VAL A 120 -5.14 4.62 -0.13
CA VAL A 120 -4.29 3.67 0.63
C VAL A 120 -4.71 3.60 2.11
N ASP A 121 -5.03 4.75 2.72
CA ASP A 121 -5.44 4.81 4.12
C ASP A 121 -6.80 4.14 4.35
N GLN A 122 -7.74 4.29 3.41
CA GLN A 122 -9.07 3.66 3.48
C GLN A 122 -9.03 2.16 3.22
N PHE A 123 -7.99 1.66 2.55
CA PHE A 123 -7.79 0.25 2.23
C PHE A 123 -7.12 -0.56 3.36
N GLN A 124 -6.83 0.07 4.50
CA GLN A 124 -6.10 -0.59 5.58
C GLN A 124 -6.89 -1.78 6.17
N GLY A 125 -6.21 -2.92 6.32
CA GLY A 125 -6.79 -4.13 6.91
C GLY A 125 -7.64 -4.98 5.96
N ARG A 126 -7.78 -4.56 4.70
CA ARG A 126 -8.48 -5.32 3.64
C ARG A 126 -7.47 -5.94 2.70
N GLU A 127 -7.78 -7.09 2.10
CA GLU A 127 -6.94 -7.75 1.10
C GLU A 127 -7.79 -8.13 -0.10
N LYS A 128 -7.18 -8.14 -1.28
CA LYS A 128 -7.82 -8.54 -2.54
C LYS A 128 -6.93 -9.49 -3.31
N ASP A 129 -7.52 -10.27 -4.20
CA ASP A 129 -6.76 -11.16 -5.05
C ASP A 129 -5.98 -10.38 -6.10
N LEU A 130 -6.59 -9.34 -6.68
CA LEU A 130 -5.93 -8.39 -7.56
C LEU A 130 -5.94 -6.99 -6.94
N ILE A 131 -4.79 -6.34 -6.87
CA ILE A 131 -4.67 -4.91 -6.58
C ILE A 131 -4.11 -4.20 -7.81
N ILE A 132 -4.82 -3.17 -8.27
CA ILE A 132 -4.36 -2.22 -9.27
C ILE A 132 -4.11 -0.89 -8.58
N PHE A 133 -2.88 -0.39 -8.64
CA PHE A 133 -2.49 0.86 -8.02
C PHE A 133 -2.24 1.94 -9.06
N SER A 134 -2.88 3.10 -8.95
CA SER A 134 -2.58 4.28 -9.77
C SER A 134 -1.77 5.29 -8.96
N ALA A 135 -0.55 5.56 -9.42
CA ALA A 135 0.39 6.46 -8.77
C ALA A 135 0.02 7.94 -8.95
N VAL A 136 -0.65 8.29 -10.06
CA VAL A 136 -1.12 9.62 -10.47
C VAL A 136 0.00 10.57 -10.88
N ARG A 137 1.14 10.53 -10.16
CA ARG A 137 2.19 11.52 -10.30
C ARG A 137 2.99 11.37 -11.59
N CYS A 138 2.98 12.42 -12.38
CA CYS A 138 3.71 12.54 -13.63
C CYS A 138 4.09 14.00 -13.81
N ASN A 139 5.34 14.34 -13.49
CA ASN A 139 5.84 15.71 -13.59
C ASN A 139 7.37 15.74 -13.79
N ARG A 140 7.85 16.77 -14.49
CA ARG A 140 9.29 16.94 -14.81
C ARG A 140 10.17 17.19 -13.58
N ALA A 141 9.57 17.62 -12.46
CA ALA A 141 10.30 17.95 -11.24
C ALA A 141 10.59 16.72 -10.36
N GLY A 142 10.11 15.53 -10.71
CA GLY A 142 10.31 14.32 -9.89
C GLY A 142 9.57 14.36 -8.56
N ASN A 143 8.53 15.19 -8.42
CA ASN A 143 7.79 15.29 -7.17
C ASN A 143 6.81 14.13 -7.04
N VAL A 144 7.00 13.30 -6.02
CA VAL A 144 6.15 12.13 -5.73
C VAL A 144 5.04 12.42 -4.71
N GLY A 145 5.15 13.49 -3.90
CA GLY A 145 4.09 13.94 -2.97
C GLY A 145 3.67 12.85 -1.98
N PHE A 146 2.37 12.48 -1.99
CA PHE A 146 1.83 11.48 -1.04
C PHE A 146 2.41 10.08 -1.20
N LEU A 147 3.05 9.79 -2.34
CA LEU A 147 3.75 8.55 -2.60
C LEU A 147 5.06 8.40 -1.81
N ALA A 148 5.62 9.49 -1.26
CA ALA A 148 6.88 9.47 -0.51
C ALA A 148 6.81 8.70 0.82
N ASP A 149 5.59 8.46 1.36
CA ASP A 149 5.45 7.68 2.58
C ASP A 149 5.62 6.19 2.29
N TRP A 150 6.82 5.68 2.60
CA TRP A 150 7.14 4.26 2.45
C TRP A 150 6.20 3.33 3.22
N ARG A 151 5.56 3.80 4.31
CA ARG A 151 4.59 2.99 5.06
C ARG A 151 3.35 2.74 4.23
N ARG A 152 2.89 3.75 3.49
CA ARG A 152 1.77 3.62 2.54
C ARG A 152 2.13 2.70 1.38
N LEU A 153 3.36 2.79 0.86
CA LEU A 153 3.86 1.84 -0.13
C LEU A 153 3.82 0.39 0.39
N ASN A 154 4.32 0.15 1.60
CA ASN A 154 4.29 -1.18 2.21
C ASN A 154 2.85 -1.70 2.42
N VAL A 155 1.95 -0.84 2.92
CA VAL A 155 0.54 -1.20 3.10
C VAL A 155 -0.04 -1.63 1.76
N MET A 156 0.10 -0.81 0.72
CA MET A 156 -0.40 -1.07 -0.63
C MET A 156 0.10 -2.41 -1.19
N ILE A 157 1.41 -2.66 -1.17
CA ILE A 157 2.01 -3.91 -1.68
C ILE A 157 1.45 -5.13 -0.95
N THR A 158 1.27 -5.03 0.37
CA THR A 158 0.79 -6.14 1.20
C THR A 158 -0.72 -6.39 1.09
N ARG A 159 -1.49 -5.58 0.36
CA ARG A 159 -2.93 -5.82 0.15
C ARG A 159 -3.21 -6.88 -0.93
N ALA A 160 -2.26 -7.12 -1.84
CA ALA A 160 -2.43 -8.02 -2.98
C ALA A 160 -2.16 -9.49 -2.61
N ARG A 161 -3.10 -10.40 -2.90
CA ARG A 161 -2.93 -11.84 -2.64
C ARG A 161 -2.36 -12.60 -3.83
N ARG A 162 -2.90 -12.40 -5.03
CA ARG A 162 -2.57 -13.16 -6.25
C ARG A 162 -1.89 -12.33 -7.34
N GLY A 163 -2.18 -11.02 -7.43
CA GLY A 163 -1.64 -10.14 -8.47
C GLY A 163 -1.57 -8.68 -8.03
N MET A 164 -0.50 -7.98 -8.44
CA MET A 164 -0.34 -6.55 -8.22
C MET A 164 0.08 -5.87 -9.52
N ILE A 165 -0.66 -4.84 -9.94
CA ILE A 165 -0.30 -4.00 -11.08
C ILE A 165 -0.16 -2.56 -10.59
N VAL A 166 0.97 -1.93 -10.90
CA VAL A 166 1.19 -0.51 -10.65
C VAL A 166 1.12 0.22 -11.98
N VAL A 167 0.33 1.28 -12.04
CA VAL A 167 0.25 2.21 -13.17
C VAL A 167 0.89 3.52 -12.71
N GLY A 168 1.84 4.05 -13.49
CA GLY A 168 2.51 5.29 -13.12
C GLY A 168 3.63 5.68 -14.06
N ASN A 169 4.25 6.83 -13.76
CA ASN A 169 5.38 7.36 -14.51
C ASN A 169 6.71 6.98 -13.83
N SER A 170 7.52 6.14 -14.46
CA SER A 170 8.78 5.67 -13.86
C SER A 170 9.79 6.80 -13.63
N HIS A 171 9.83 7.80 -14.52
CA HIS A 171 10.70 8.97 -14.36
C HIS A 171 10.40 9.74 -13.06
N THR A 172 9.12 10.02 -12.80
CA THR A 172 8.69 10.70 -11.58
C THR A 172 8.92 9.82 -10.34
N LEU A 173 8.55 8.54 -10.42
CA LEU A 173 8.65 7.61 -9.30
C LEU A 173 10.11 7.32 -8.86
N LYS A 174 11.06 7.24 -9.81
CA LYS A 174 12.49 7.02 -9.49
C LYS A 174 13.12 8.14 -8.66
N SER A 175 12.45 9.29 -8.53
CA SER A 175 12.93 10.40 -7.70
C SER A 175 12.75 10.15 -6.20
N ASP A 176 12.01 9.10 -5.79
CA ASP A 176 11.92 8.63 -4.41
C ASP A 176 12.70 7.33 -4.20
N GLU A 177 13.47 7.25 -3.11
CA GLU A 177 14.35 6.12 -2.79
C GLU A 177 13.61 4.77 -2.74
N HIS A 178 12.39 4.74 -2.21
CA HIS A 178 11.65 3.50 -2.01
C HIS A 178 10.96 3.05 -3.29
N TRP A 179 10.46 4.00 -4.07
CA TRP A 179 9.92 3.72 -5.40
C TRP A 179 11.00 3.30 -6.39
N GLU A 180 12.18 3.91 -6.36
CA GLU A 180 13.33 3.48 -7.16
C GLU A 180 13.69 2.03 -6.84
N LYS A 181 13.82 1.69 -5.56
CA LYS A 181 14.07 0.29 -5.13
C LYS A 181 12.96 -0.65 -5.59
N TRP A 182 11.71 -0.23 -5.55
CA TRP A 182 10.58 -1.04 -6.01
C TRP A 182 10.63 -1.28 -7.53
N LEU A 183 10.96 -0.25 -8.32
CA LEU A 183 11.13 -0.37 -9.77
C LEU A 183 12.30 -1.29 -10.14
N GLN A 184 13.45 -1.15 -9.47
CA GLN A 184 14.60 -2.06 -9.65
C GLN A 184 14.23 -3.51 -9.26
N PHE A 185 13.46 -3.66 -8.18
CA PHE A 185 12.92 -4.97 -7.77
C PHE A 185 12.01 -5.55 -8.87
N TYR A 186 11.11 -4.75 -9.43
CA TYR A 186 10.22 -5.12 -10.51
C TYR A 186 11.00 -5.56 -11.76
N GLU A 187 11.95 -4.76 -12.25
CA GLU A 187 12.78 -5.08 -13.42
C GLU A 187 13.51 -6.43 -13.27
N ARG A 188 14.01 -6.72 -12.06
CA ARG A 188 14.66 -8.00 -11.74
C ARG A 188 13.68 -9.18 -11.79
N VAL A 189 12.46 -9.04 -11.24
CA VAL A 189 11.48 -10.14 -11.26
C VAL A 189 10.82 -10.31 -12.62
N ALA A 190 10.62 -9.21 -13.36
CA ALA A 190 10.08 -9.19 -14.70
C ALA A 190 11.01 -9.89 -15.71
N SER A 191 12.33 -9.68 -15.59
CA SER A 191 13.33 -10.34 -16.45
C SER A 191 13.57 -11.83 -16.14
N GLY A 192 12.78 -12.45 -15.25
CA GLY A 192 12.96 -13.85 -14.84
C GLY A 192 14.22 -14.11 -14.00
N ARG A 193 15.01 -13.07 -13.68
CA ARG A 193 16.20 -13.13 -12.82
C ARG A 193 15.87 -13.08 -11.33
N ALA A 194 14.60 -13.24 -10.97
CA ALA A 194 14.20 -13.44 -9.59
C ALA A 194 14.87 -14.71 -9.06
N ARG A 195 15.90 -14.55 -8.22
CA ARG A 195 16.43 -15.66 -7.43
C ARG A 195 15.28 -16.22 -6.61
N THR A 196 14.77 -17.40 -6.98
CA THR A 196 14.04 -18.25 -6.03
C THR A 196 14.91 -18.33 -4.78
N PRO A 197 14.38 -18.02 -3.58
CA PRO A 197 15.14 -18.23 -2.36
C PRO A 197 15.56 -19.70 -2.36
N SER A 198 16.85 -19.95 -2.54
CA SER A 198 17.40 -21.29 -2.49
C SER A 198 17.13 -21.82 -1.07
N PRO A 199 16.63 -23.05 -0.90
CA PRO A 199 16.45 -23.65 0.43
C PRO A 199 17.74 -23.66 1.27
N LYS A 200 18.91 -23.60 0.60
CA LYS A 200 20.26 -23.66 1.19
C LYS A 200 20.67 -22.50 2.10
N ARG A 201 19.76 -21.62 2.51
CA ARG A 201 19.97 -20.63 3.57
C ARG A 201 19.10 -20.87 4.80
N GLU A 202 18.64 -22.11 5.00
CA GLU A 202 18.56 -22.63 6.36
C GLU A 202 19.94 -22.48 6.99
N LEU A 203 19.98 -21.74 8.09
CA LEU A 203 21.17 -21.42 8.85
C LEU A 203 22.03 -22.67 9.00
N MET A 204 23.33 -22.57 8.72
CA MET A 204 24.30 -23.49 9.33
C MET A 204 24.01 -23.47 10.83
N ILE A 205 23.35 -24.52 11.30
CA ILE A 205 23.20 -24.80 12.72
C ILE A 205 24.63 -25.06 13.19
N PRO A 206 25.19 -24.29 14.15
CA PRO A 206 26.46 -24.66 14.73
C PRO A 206 26.30 -26.09 15.26
N ALA A 207 27.18 -27.00 14.83
CA ALA A 207 27.01 -28.46 14.91
C ALA A 207 26.95 -29.04 16.35
N ASN A 208 26.73 -28.22 17.37
CA ASN A 208 26.76 -28.61 18.77
C ASN A 208 25.62 -28.02 19.62
N GLU A 209 24.51 -27.57 19.00
CA GLU A 209 23.32 -27.17 19.76
C GLU A 209 22.36 -28.34 19.94
N THR A 210 21.95 -28.58 21.18
CA THR A 210 20.95 -29.62 21.47
C THR A 210 19.55 -29.19 20.98
N PRO A 211 18.66 -30.14 20.63
CA PRO A 211 17.31 -29.82 20.16
C PRO A 211 16.50 -28.93 21.11
N GLN A 212 16.72 -29.07 22.43
CA GLN A 212 16.06 -28.25 23.45
C GLN A 212 16.53 -26.79 23.45
N GLU A 213 17.82 -26.54 23.20
CA GLU A 213 18.40 -25.18 23.12
C GLU A 213 17.94 -24.46 21.85
N ALA A 214 17.81 -25.18 20.73
CA ALA A 214 17.27 -24.66 19.49
C ALA A 214 15.80 -24.24 19.63
N GLU A 215 14.99 -25.05 20.34
CA GLU A 215 13.59 -24.74 20.62
C GLU A 215 13.45 -23.55 21.59
N ALA A 216 14.28 -23.50 22.64
CA ALA A 216 14.31 -22.39 23.59
C ALA A 216 14.71 -21.07 22.92
N ARG A 217 15.71 -21.08 22.02
CA ARG A 217 16.08 -19.92 21.20
C ARG A 217 14.94 -19.50 20.29
N GLY A 218 14.30 -20.45 19.59
CA GLY A 218 13.15 -20.19 18.73
C GLY A 218 11.96 -19.57 19.49
N LYS A 219 11.66 -20.04 20.70
CA LYS A 219 10.64 -19.45 21.58
C LYS A 219 11.04 -18.04 22.02
N LYS A 220 12.29 -17.84 22.46
CA LYS A 220 12.81 -16.52 22.89
C LYS A 220 12.77 -15.50 21.76
N GLU A 221 13.17 -15.88 20.55
CA GLU A 221 13.15 -15.02 19.37
C GLU A 221 11.73 -14.63 18.95
N ARG A 222 10.77 -15.57 19.02
CA ARG A 222 9.35 -15.29 18.75
C ARG A 222 8.76 -14.33 19.77
N VAL A 223 9.08 -14.50 21.05
CA VAL A 223 8.65 -13.60 22.14
C VAL A 223 9.25 -12.20 21.97
N ASP A 224 10.53 -12.10 21.63
CA ASP A 224 11.20 -10.82 21.39
C ASP A 224 10.68 -10.10 20.15
N ALA A 225 10.36 -10.84 19.08
CA ALA A 225 9.74 -10.30 17.88
C ALA A 225 8.32 -9.79 18.15
N ALA A 226 7.51 -10.56 18.88
CA ALA A 226 6.17 -10.15 19.29
C ALA A 226 6.21 -8.92 20.21
N ARG A 227 7.18 -8.85 21.13
CA ARG A 227 7.37 -7.70 22.02
C ARG A 227 7.78 -6.44 21.25
N LYS A 228 8.68 -6.56 20.27
CA LYS A 228 9.07 -5.43 19.38
C LYS A 228 7.92 -4.95 18.51
N LEU A 229 7.14 -5.88 17.95
CA LEU A 229 5.94 -5.54 17.16
C LEU A 229 4.89 -4.85 18.04
N SER A 230 4.63 -5.37 19.23
CA SER A 230 3.73 -4.76 20.21
C SER A 230 4.19 -3.36 20.62
N MET A 231 5.50 -3.17 20.85
CA MET A 231 6.08 -1.88 21.23
C MET A 231 6.02 -0.85 20.08
N ALA A 232 6.22 -1.30 18.84
CA ALA A 232 6.09 -0.46 17.64
C ALA A 232 4.64 -0.02 17.37
N ILE A 233 3.66 -0.86 17.69
CA ILE A 233 2.23 -0.53 17.60
C ILE A 233 1.81 0.42 18.72
N ARG A 234 2.31 0.21 19.96
CA ARG A 234 1.87 0.92 21.16
C ARG A 234 2.54 2.28 21.35
N PHE A 235 3.75 2.49 20.83
CA PHE A 235 4.52 3.74 20.96
C PHE A 235 5.34 4.08 19.70
N PRO A 236 4.70 4.61 18.64
CA PRO A 236 5.37 4.90 17.37
C PRO A 236 6.51 5.94 17.48
N GLY A 237 6.50 6.82 18.49
CA GLY A 237 7.52 7.85 18.69
C GLY A 237 8.82 7.38 19.36
N LEU A 238 8.83 6.24 20.07
CA LEU A 238 9.99 5.81 20.86
C LEU A 238 11.04 5.02 20.04
N ALA A 239 10.61 4.40 18.94
CA ALA A 239 11.51 3.67 18.02
C ALA A 239 12.57 4.58 17.37
N MET A 240 12.36 5.90 17.36
CA MET A 240 13.25 6.90 16.77
C MET A 240 14.47 7.24 17.65
N ALA A 241 14.44 6.96 18.96
CA ALA A 241 15.54 7.30 19.86
C ALA A 241 16.79 6.42 19.64
N GLY A 242 16.61 5.17 19.18
CA GLY A 242 17.70 4.24 18.90
C GLY A 242 18.42 4.49 17.56
N ILE A 243 17.74 5.13 16.60
CA ILE A 243 18.28 5.39 15.26
C ILE A 243 19.14 6.65 15.27
N LYS A 244 18.71 7.71 15.98
CA LYS A 244 19.46 8.97 16.10
C LYS A 244 20.86 8.78 16.70
N LYS A 245 21.00 7.89 17.70
CA LYS A 245 22.29 7.60 18.35
C LYS A 245 23.31 6.95 17.40
N LYS A 246 22.84 6.15 16.41
CA LYS A 246 23.72 5.53 15.40
C LYS A 246 24.17 6.49 14.31
N GLU A 247 23.43 7.55 14.07
CA GLU A 247 23.72 8.56 13.06
C GLU A 247 24.77 9.58 13.58
N ASP A 248 24.68 9.94 14.86
CA ASP A 248 25.69 10.76 15.54
C ASP A 248 27.03 10.02 15.73
N ASP A 249 27.01 8.71 16.00
CA ASP A 249 28.22 7.85 16.06
C ASP A 249 28.88 7.62 14.69
N ARG A 250 28.15 7.81 13.59
CA ARG A 250 28.69 7.73 12.22
C ARG A 250 29.30 9.05 11.78
N ARG A 251 28.70 10.20 12.14
CA ARG A 251 29.26 11.53 11.87
C ARG A 251 30.56 11.82 12.63
N SER A 252 30.75 11.21 13.79
CA SER A 252 31.96 11.38 14.60
C SER A 252 33.15 10.53 14.11
N ARG A 253 32.92 9.56 13.21
CA ARG A 253 33.98 8.71 12.62
C ARG A 253 34.47 9.16 11.24
N SER A 254 33.88 10.21 10.64
CA SER A 254 34.23 10.67 9.28
C SER A 254 35.17 11.89 9.24
N ARG A 255 35.99 12.12 10.28
CA ARG A 255 37.03 13.15 10.27
C ARG A 255 38.38 12.58 10.67
N SER A 256 39.07 11.96 9.72
CA SER A 256 40.54 11.82 9.72
C SER A 256 41.00 11.16 8.42
N TRP A 257 41.34 11.95 7.41
CA TRP A 257 42.48 11.70 6.51
C TRP A 257 42.64 12.89 5.54
N SER A 258 43.83 13.50 5.48
CA SER A 258 44.28 14.29 4.33
C SER A 258 45.76 13.96 4.11
N PRO A 259 46.19 13.62 2.88
CA PRO A 259 47.61 13.40 2.59
C PRO A 259 48.30 14.70 2.15
N GLU A 260 49.60 14.71 2.38
CA GLU A 260 50.55 15.81 2.20
C GLU A 260 50.70 16.30 0.75
N GLY A 261 51.13 17.56 0.62
CA GLY A 261 51.69 18.14 -0.58
C GLY A 261 52.31 19.50 -0.25
N GLY A 262 53.63 19.55 -0.06
CA GLY A 262 54.37 20.78 0.19
C GLY A 262 54.71 21.53 -1.09
N THR A 263 54.86 22.86 -0.98
CA THR A 263 55.95 23.70 -1.54
C THR A 263 55.71 25.17 -1.16
N GLY A 264 56.72 25.80 -0.55
CA GLY A 264 57.17 27.16 -0.84
C GLY A 264 56.37 28.38 -0.32
N GLY A 265 57.05 29.17 0.53
CA GLY A 265 57.12 30.63 0.28
C GLY A 265 56.40 31.58 1.24
N LEU A 266 57.16 32.09 2.21
CA LEU A 266 57.31 33.50 2.61
C LEU A 266 56.13 34.31 3.22
N ALA A 267 56.40 34.72 4.47
CA ALA A 267 56.24 36.06 5.05
C ALA A 267 54.83 36.57 5.40
N GLY A 268 54.65 36.88 6.70
CA GLY A 268 53.59 37.77 7.16
C GLY A 268 53.16 37.55 8.61
N SER A 269 53.92 38.12 9.56
CA SER A 269 53.49 38.58 10.90
C SER A 269 52.03 39.08 10.86
N VAL A 270 51.14 38.83 11.84
CA VAL A 270 51.09 39.52 13.14
C VAL A 270 50.34 38.71 14.20
N ASP A 271 50.89 38.72 15.41
CA ASP A 271 50.25 38.40 16.67
C ASP A 271 48.94 39.18 16.91
N THR A 272 47.96 38.55 17.56
CA THR A 272 47.44 39.05 18.84
C THR A 272 46.59 38.00 19.56
N LYS A 273 47.04 37.69 20.78
CA LYS A 273 46.32 36.98 21.84
C LYS A 273 45.05 37.74 22.22
N PHE A 274 43.95 37.03 22.52
CA PHE A 274 43.17 37.25 23.74
C PHE A 274 42.45 35.97 24.16
N ALA A 275 42.81 35.50 25.35
CA ALA A 275 42.12 34.46 26.08
C ALA A 275 41.07 35.10 27.00
N ALA A 276 39.87 34.53 27.07
CA ALA A 276 38.98 34.71 28.23
C ALA A 276 38.06 33.50 28.41
N LYS A 277 38.18 32.90 29.59
CA LYS A 277 37.31 31.85 30.16
C LYS A 277 36.05 32.48 30.78
N GLY A 278 34.99 31.68 30.90
CA GLY A 278 33.79 31.92 31.71
C GLY A 278 32.55 31.95 30.82
N GLY A 279 31.44 31.26 31.06
CA GLY A 279 30.85 30.75 32.29
C GLY A 279 29.33 30.84 32.07
N ARG A 280 28.61 29.75 32.38
CA ARG A 280 27.15 29.51 32.26
C ARG A 280 26.23 30.75 32.26
N THR A 281 25.13 30.71 31.50
CA THR A 281 23.74 30.74 32.02
C THR A 281 22.74 30.37 30.90
N LYS A 282 21.90 29.36 31.13
CA LYS A 282 20.76 29.00 30.26
C LYS A 282 19.62 29.99 30.52
N GLN A 283 19.33 30.87 29.57
CA GLN A 283 18.12 31.70 29.61
C GLN A 283 16.97 30.97 28.92
N ARG A 284 15.92 30.70 29.70
CA ARG A 284 14.68 30.02 29.31
C ARG A 284 13.76 31.06 28.70
N VAL A 285 13.68 31.11 27.37
CA VAL A 285 12.74 31.98 26.65
C VAL A 285 11.32 31.43 26.83
N ARG A 286 10.46 32.20 27.51
CA ARG A 286 9.01 31.98 27.58
C ARG A 286 8.36 32.64 26.36
N THR A 287 7.71 31.87 25.51
CA THR A 287 6.81 32.38 24.47
C THR A 287 5.39 32.52 25.04
N PRO A 288 4.71 33.67 24.88
CA PRO A 288 3.34 33.86 25.35
C PRO A 288 2.32 33.16 24.44
N SER A 289 1.31 32.57 25.08
CA SER A 289 0.16 31.86 24.48
C SER A 289 -0.91 32.85 24.00
N PRO A 290 -1.60 32.64 22.86
CA PRO A 290 -2.71 33.50 22.45
C PRO A 290 -3.97 33.23 23.28
N GLU A 291 -4.64 34.32 23.67
CA GLU A 291 -5.84 34.38 24.49
C GLU A 291 -7.06 33.68 23.87
N ARG A 292 -7.80 32.94 24.72
CA ARG A 292 -9.13 32.40 24.43
C ARG A 292 -10.19 33.45 24.76
N LYS A 293 -10.98 33.85 23.76
CA LYS A 293 -12.19 34.66 23.99
C LYS A 293 -13.33 33.79 24.55
N ASN A 294 -13.92 34.28 25.62
CA ASN A 294 -15.05 33.72 26.35
C ASN A 294 -16.34 33.70 25.52
N LEU A 295 -17.00 32.54 25.43
CA LEU A 295 -18.41 32.40 25.07
C LEU A 295 -19.12 31.69 26.24
N LYS A 296 -20.16 32.35 26.76
CA LYS A 296 -20.99 31.94 27.90
C LYS A 296 -21.93 30.77 27.53
N PRO A 297 -22.36 29.95 28.51
CA PRO A 297 -23.18 28.76 28.27
C PRO A 297 -24.66 29.12 28.09
N LEU A 298 -25.32 28.51 27.11
CA LEU A 298 -26.77 28.61 26.92
C LEU A 298 -27.46 27.55 27.79
N LYS A 299 -28.35 28.02 28.67
CA LYS A 299 -29.17 27.22 29.59
C LYS A 299 -30.43 26.68 28.90
N ASP A 300 -30.89 25.57 29.49
CA ASP A 300 -32.14 24.86 29.30
C ASP A 300 -33.39 25.72 29.02
N THR A 301 -34.17 25.28 28.04
CA THR A 301 -35.63 25.38 28.06
C THR A 301 -36.19 23.99 27.80
N GLY A 302 -36.70 23.34 28.85
CA GLY A 302 -37.44 22.08 28.75
C GLY A 302 -38.93 22.31 28.63
N ILE A 303 -39.57 21.66 27.66
CA ILE A 303 -40.99 21.26 27.59
C ILE A 303 -41.01 20.06 26.62
N GLY A 304 -41.52 18.86 26.86
CA GLY A 304 -42.24 18.22 27.96
C GLY A 304 -42.50 16.76 27.55
N ARG A 305 -42.51 15.84 28.52
CA ARG A 305 -42.87 14.42 28.38
C ARG A 305 -44.38 14.24 28.18
N LYS A 306 -44.83 13.38 27.26
CA LYS A 306 -46.05 12.53 27.33
C LYS A 306 -45.81 11.30 26.42
N LYS A 307 -45.54 10.11 26.99
CA LYS A 307 -46.44 9.01 27.42
C LYS A 307 -46.97 8.14 26.27
N MET A 308 -46.73 6.85 26.45
CA MET A 308 -47.15 5.66 25.70
C MET A 308 -48.66 5.59 25.40
N GLY A 309 -48.99 4.94 24.29
CA GLY A 309 -50.33 4.44 23.96
C GLY A 309 -50.28 3.55 22.72
N GLU A 310 -50.67 2.29 22.90
CA GLU A 310 -50.79 1.21 21.92
C GLU A 310 -51.84 1.46 20.82
N PHE A 311 -51.74 0.60 19.80
CA PHE A 311 -52.80 -0.01 18.96
C PHE A 311 -52.81 0.29 17.45
N ALA A 312 -52.84 -0.84 16.75
CA ALA A 312 -53.59 -1.16 15.54
C ALA A 312 -52.83 -1.21 14.21
N VAL A 313 -52.51 -2.47 13.89
CA VAL A 313 -52.45 -3.11 12.57
C VAL A 313 -53.40 -2.49 11.54
N ALA A 314 -52.85 -2.15 10.36
CA ALA A 314 -53.60 -2.01 9.12
C ALA A 314 -52.81 -2.70 7.99
N GLY A 315 -53.48 -3.65 7.32
CA GLY A 315 -52.91 -4.55 6.32
C GLY A 315 -52.60 -3.92 4.96
N PRO A 316 -52.05 -4.72 4.03
CA PRO A 316 -51.56 -4.23 2.74
C PRO A 316 -52.70 -4.04 1.73
N PRO A 317 -52.61 -3.07 0.80
CA PRO A 317 -53.56 -2.97 -0.29
C PRO A 317 -53.33 -4.09 -1.31
N ALA A 318 -54.41 -4.79 -1.62
CA ALA A 318 -54.53 -5.76 -2.69
C ALA A 318 -54.58 -5.06 -4.06
N GLY A 319 -53.93 -5.66 -5.07
CA GLY A 319 -54.29 -5.42 -6.48
C GLY A 319 -53.12 -5.26 -7.45
N ALA A 320 -52.53 -6.37 -7.89
CA ALA A 320 -52.17 -6.63 -9.29
C ALA A 320 -51.52 -8.02 -9.45
N ALA A 321 -52.30 -9.07 -9.15
CA ALA A 321 -52.03 -10.40 -9.64
C ALA A 321 -52.57 -10.51 -11.09
N LYS A 322 -51.68 -10.52 -12.08
CA LYS A 322 -51.88 -11.11 -13.43
C LYS A 322 -50.62 -10.89 -14.29
N ALA A 323 -49.64 -11.79 -14.17
CA ALA A 323 -48.65 -12.11 -15.22
C ALA A 323 -47.64 -13.19 -14.77
N LYS A 324 -48.11 -14.31 -14.22
CA LYS A 324 -47.28 -15.52 -14.06
C LYS A 324 -48.13 -16.77 -14.27
N ALA A 325 -48.48 -17.02 -15.53
CA ALA A 325 -49.00 -18.29 -16.02
C ALA A 325 -48.87 -18.34 -17.55
N LYS A 326 -47.63 -18.38 -18.07
CA LYS A 326 -47.27 -18.82 -19.43
C LYS A 326 -45.75 -18.78 -19.62
N ALA A 327 -45.04 -19.69 -18.97
CA ALA A 327 -43.66 -20.07 -19.30
C ALA A 327 -43.28 -21.35 -18.54
N LYS A 328 -44.10 -22.39 -18.68
CA LYS A 328 -43.74 -23.76 -18.25
C LYS A 328 -44.44 -24.75 -19.18
N ALA A 329 -44.03 -24.72 -20.45
CA ALA A 329 -44.30 -25.72 -21.48
C ALA A 329 -43.54 -25.32 -22.76
N LYS A 330 -42.24 -25.65 -22.82
CA LYS A 330 -41.46 -25.82 -24.06
C LYS A 330 -40.09 -26.40 -23.70
N LEU A 331 -40.09 -27.68 -23.37
CA LEU A 331 -38.95 -28.57 -23.50
C LEU A 331 -39.53 -29.92 -23.96
N ALA A 332 -39.50 -30.14 -25.27
CA ALA A 332 -39.61 -31.43 -25.98
C ALA A 332 -39.78 -31.11 -27.47
N ILE A 333 -39.16 -31.93 -28.33
CA ILE A 333 -39.07 -31.83 -29.79
C ILE A 333 -37.82 -31.09 -30.28
N ALA A 334 -36.70 -31.81 -30.28
CA ALA A 334 -35.74 -31.92 -31.38
C ALA A 334 -34.59 -32.79 -30.87
N ASP A 335 -34.54 -34.06 -31.29
CA ASP A 335 -33.36 -34.94 -31.41
C ASP A 335 -33.88 -36.37 -31.60
N ASP A 336 -34.41 -36.64 -32.80
CA ASP A 336 -34.51 -37.98 -33.37
C ASP A 336 -34.48 -37.79 -34.90
N ASP A 337 -33.29 -37.93 -35.49
CA ASP A 337 -33.12 -38.30 -36.89
C ASP A 337 -31.73 -38.92 -37.01
N GLY A 338 -31.75 -40.23 -37.27
CA GLY A 338 -30.60 -41.10 -37.35
C GLY A 338 -29.75 -40.89 -38.60
N ASP A 339 -28.48 -41.24 -38.45
CA ASP A 339 -27.51 -41.44 -39.52
C ASP A 339 -27.16 -42.94 -39.53
N ASP A 340 -27.64 -43.67 -40.55
CA ASP A 340 -26.91 -44.78 -41.17
C ASP A 340 -27.57 -45.22 -42.49
N SER A 341 -26.73 -45.48 -43.49
CA SER A 341 -26.93 -46.07 -44.83
C SER A 341 -27.39 -45.17 -45.99
N ASN A 342 -26.43 -44.71 -46.81
CA ASN A 342 -26.05 -45.35 -48.08
C ASN A 342 -24.77 -44.76 -48.66
#